data_AF-A0A142BVJ8-F1
#
_entry.id   AF-A0A142BVJ8-F1
#
_cell.length_a   1.000
_cell.length_b   1.000
_cell.length_c   1.000
_cell.angle_alpha   90.00
_cell.angle_beta   90.00
_cell.angle_gamma   90.00
#
_symmetry.space_group_name_H-M   'P 1'
#
loop_
_entity.id
_entity.type
_entity.pdbx_description
1 polymer ?
#
loop_
_entity_poly.entity_id
_entity_poly.type
_entity_poly.pdbx_seq_one_letter_code
_entity_poly.pdbx_strand_id
1 'polypeptide(L)'
;MNKQELGPIARAAAKPGLREAYEVERVCREYEESPEYRIGCELLDGLTQELGISAEQAAALLSGSTRPESMEVLSRRAAATLAELERAGSLGRPAGEYLQESAFQKLLCELPAAAAVRVFEAERMAREAGKQAGTDAEQAVLEKIRARRSLPAPLRNAAPVSAEEDFANMSSEEFERFKQRYFSR
;
A
#
# COMPACT_ATOMS: atom_id res chain seq x y z
N MET A 1 20.97 86.66 -2.15
CA MET A 1 21.55 85.29 -2.10
C MET A 1 20.39 84.31 -1.97
N ASN A 2 20.23 83.43 -2.97
CA ASN A 2 19.05 82.60 -3.22
C ASN A 2 18.85 81.52 -2.15
N LYS A 3 17.66 81.46 -1.54
CA LYS A 3 17.14 80.27 -0.85
C LYS A 3 16.47 79.38 -1.90
N GLN A 4 17.21 78.44 -2.48
CA GLN A 4 16.62 77.36 -3.26
C GLN A 4 15.99 76.37 -2.27
N GLU A 5 14.67 76.41 -2.13
CA GLU A 5 13.93 75.40 -1.41
C GLU A 5 14.04 74.07 -2.17
N LEU A 6 14.66 73.07 -1.54
CA LEU A 6 14.73 71.71 -2.04
C LEU A 6 13.30 71.20 -2.31
N GLY A 7 13.04 70.79 -3.55
CA GLY A 7 11.73 70.31 -3.99
C GLY A 7 11.23 69.11 -3.17
N PRO A 8 9.92 68.81 -3.22
CA PRO A 8 9.27 67.81 -2.38
C PRO A 8 9.89 66.40 -2.52
N ILE A 9 10.40 66.05 -3.70
CA ILE A 9 11.10 64.78 -3.97
C ILE A 9 12.48 64.75 -3.28
N ALA A 10 13.21 65.86 -3.28
CA ALA A 10 14.50 65.98 -2.59
C ALA A 10 14.34 65.95 -1.05
N ARG A 11 13.22 66.47 -0.53
CA ARG A 11 12.85 66.35 0.90
C ARG A 11 12.43 64.93 1.30
N ALA A 12 11.72 64.20 0.43
CA ALA A 12 11.36 62.81 0.68
C ALA A 12 12.58 61.88 0.63
N ALA A 13 13.49 62.11 -0.32
CA ALA A 13 14.76 61.38 -0.43
C ALA A 13 15.76 61.71 0.69
N ALA A 14 15.55 62.77 1.47
CA ALA A 14 16.39 63.13 2.62
C ALA A 14 15.90 62.50 3.94
N LYS A 15 14.77 61.76 3.94
CA LYS A 15 14.34 60.99 5.11
C LYS A 15 15.19 59.72 5.24
N PRO A 16 15.96 59.55 6.33
CA PRO A 16 16.90 58.43 6.49
C PRO A 16 16.27 57.06 6.22
N GLY A 17 15.05 56.83 6.71
CA GLY A 17 14.36 55.54 6.55
C GLY A 17 13.90 55.18 5.12
N LEU A 18 13.78 56.15 4.20
CA LEU A 18 13.42 55.87 2.79
C LEU A 18 14.63 55.48 1.95
N ARG A 19 15.81 56.02 2.26
CA ARG A 19 17.08 55.57 1.66
C ARG A 19 17.45 54.19 2.17
N GLU A 20 17.32 53.94 3.46
CA GLU A 20 17.58 52.63 4.06
C GLU A 20 16.65 51.54 3.48
N ALA A 21 15.36 51.83 3.30
CA ALA A 21 14.43 50.88 2.67
C ALA A 21 14.81 50.57 1.21
N TYR A 22 15.19 51.57 0.42
CA TYR A 22 15.62 51.40 -0.97
C TYR A 22 16.94 50.61 -1.09
N GLU A 23 17.88 50.86 -0.17
CA GLU A 23 19.14 50.11 -0.11
C GLU A 23 18.92 48.65 0.31
N VAL A 24 18.01 48.40 1.26
CA VAL A 24 17.61 47.03 1.66
C VAL A 24 16.95 46.31 0.48
N GLU A 25 16.03 46.96 -0.23
CA GLU A 25 15.34 46.37 -1.38
C GLU A 25 16.30 46.06 -2.53
N ARG A 26 17.30 46.93 -2.78
CA ARG A 26 18.37 46.67 -3.75
C ARG A 26 19.22 45.46 -3.35
N VAL A 27 19.66 45.40 -2.10
CA VAL A 27 20.49 44.29 -1.58
C VAL A 27 19.73 42.97 -1.57
N CYS A 28 18.44 42.97 -1.21
CA CYS A 28 17.58 41.79 -1.31
C CYS A 28 17.49 41.28 -2.74
N ARG A 29 17.27 42.17 -3.70
CA ARG A 29 17.17 41.81 -5.12
C ARG A 29 18.48 41.28 -5.69
N GLU A 30 19.60 41.91 -5.35
CA GLU A 30 20.94 41.43 -5.72
C GLU A 30 21.23 40.03 -5.12
N TYR A 31 20.77 39.79 -3.89
CA TYR A 31 20.90 38.48 -3.24
C TYR A 31 19.99 37.42 -3.88
N GLU A 32 18.76 37.75 -4.27
CA GLU A 32 17.85 36.84 -4.97
C GLU A 32 18.38 36.39 -6.34
N GLU A 33 19.18 37.23 -7.01
CA GLU A 33 19.85 36.92 -8.27
C GLU A 33 21.16 36.12 -8.08
N SER A 34 21.64 36.01 -6.84
CA SER A 34 22.88 35.29 -6.52
C SER A 34 22.75 33.77 -6.76
N PRO A 35 23.84 33.11 -7.21
CA PRO A 35 23.83 31.66 -7.39
C PRO A 35 23.59 30.92 -6.07
N GLU A 36 24.03 31.47 -4.93
CA GLU A 36 23.82 30.89 -3.61
C GLU A 36 22.33 30.83 -3.24
N TYR A 37 21.58 31.90 -3.52
CA TYR A 37 20.14 31.93 -3.29
C TYR A 37 19.42 30.91 -4.16
N ARG A 38 19.77 30.81 -5.46
CA ARG A 38 19.17 29.86 -6.40
C ARG A 38 19.44 28.41 -5.99
N ILE A 39 20.67 28.09 -5.60
CA ILE A 39 21.04 26.77 -5.08
C ILE A 39 20.26 26.47 -3.78
N GLY A 40 20.09 27.46 -2.91
CA GLY A 40 19.27 27.33 -1.70
C GLY A 40 17.81 26.98 -2.01
N CYS A 41 17.20 27.67 -2.97
CA CYS A 41 15.84 27.36 -3.44
C CYS A 41 15.75 25.98 -4.07
N GLU A 42 16.68 25.61 -4.96
CA GLU A 42 16.71 24.28 -5.58
C GLU A 42 16.83 23.15 -4.55
N LEU A 43 17.66 23.34 -3.52
CA LEU A 43 17.78 22.37 -2.42
C LEU A 43 16.51 22.26 -1.58
N LEU A 44 15.84 23.38 -1.30
CA LEU A 44 14.57 23.38 -0.59
C LEU A 44 13.47 22.70 -1.41
N ASP A 45 13.37 23.03 -2.70
CA ASP A 45 12.39 22.43 -3.62
C ASP A 45 12.63 20.92 -3.77
N GLY A 46 13.89 20.51 -3.90
CA GLY A 46 14.26 19.09 -3.93
C GLY A 46 13.84 18.35 -2.64
N LEU A 47 14.17 18.90 -1.47
CA LEU A 47 13.80 18.29 -0.18
C LEU A 47 12.30 18.24 0.06
N THR A 48 11.58 19.31 -0.29
CA THR A 48 10.12 19.36 -0.15
C THR A 48 9.44 18.33 -1.06
N GLN A 49 9.94 18.16 -2.28
CA GLN A 49 9.43 17.19 -3.24
C GLN A 49 9.77 15.74 -2.83
N GLU A 50 11.01 15.48 -2.41
CA GLU A 50 11.45 14.13 -2.04
C GLU A 50 10.82 13.62 -0.74
N LEU A 51 10.64 14.50 0.25
CA LEU A 51 10.19 14.14 1.59
C LEU A 51 8.72 14.49 1.85
N GLY A 52 8.08 15.24 0.96
CA GLY A 52 6.70 15.70 1.14
C GLY A 52 6.54 16.63 2.35
N ILE A 53 7.53 17.48 2.62
CA ILE A 53 7.56 18.40 3.78
C ILE A 53 7.36 19.86 3.35
N SER A 54 7.02 20.73 4.31
CA SER A 54 6.92 22.18 4.02
C SER A 54 8.30 22.79 3.80
N ALA A 55 8.36 23.92 3.08
CA ALA A 55 9.60 24.67 2.86
C ALA A 55 10.27 25.09 4.18
N GLU A 56 9.48 25.45 5.20
CA GLU A 56 9.97 25.79 6.55
C GLU A 56 10.64 24.60 7.23
N GLN A 57 10.06 23.39 7.08
CA GLN A 57 10.64 22.16 7.61
C GLN A 57 11.91 21.80 6.85
N ALA A 58 11.90 21.90 5.51
CA ALA A 58 13.09 21.69 4.69
C ALA A 58 14.22 22.67 5.05
N ALA A 59 13.90 23.93 5.33
CA ALA A 59 14.87 24.92 5.80
C ALA A 59 15.43 24.56 7.17
N ALA A 60 14.60 24.06 8.09
CA ALA A 60 15.03 23.61 9.41
C ALA A 60 15.94 22.37 9.36
N LEU A 61 15.79 21.52 8.34
CA LEU A 61 16.71 20.41 8.04
C LEU A 61 18.09 20.93 7.63
N LEU A 62 18.12 21.85 6.67
CA LEU A 62 19.35 22.45 6.14
C LEU A 62 20.08 23.28 7.20
N SER A 63 19.32 23.93 8.09
CA SER A 63 19.84 24.74 9.19
C SER A 63 20.37 23.92 10.37
N GLY A 64 20.26 22.59 10.31
CA GLY A 64 20.75 21.67 11.35
C GLY A 64 19.99 21.72 12.69
N SER A 65 18.90 22.49 12.78
CA SER A 65 18.13 22.70 14.01
C SER A 65 17.17 21.55 14.32
N THR A 66 16.74 20.80 13.31
CA THR A 66 15.83 19.66 13.46
C THR A 66 16.23 18.58 12.47
N ARG A 67 17.13 17.67 12.85
CA ARG A 67 17.34 16.46 12.04
C ARG A 67 16.05 15.63 12.18
N PRO A 68 15.37 15.26 11.10
CA PRO A 68 14.14 14.51 11.21
C PRO A 68 14.54 13.09 11.59
N GLU A 69 13.85 12.49 12.54
CA GLU A 69 14.07 11.09 12.80
C GLU A 69 13.71 10.30 11.54
N SER A 70 14.52 9.29 11.21
CA SER A 70 14.33 8.48 10.00
C SER A 70 12.91 7.94 9.88
N MET A 71 12.25 7.66 11.01
CA MET A 71 10.87 7.20 11.06
C MET A 71 9.86 8.26 10.59
N GLU A 72 10.04 9.54 10.93
CA GLU A 72 9.12 10.59 10.49
C GLU A 72 9.18 10.80 8.98
N VAL A 73 10.39 10.76 8.41
CA VAL A 73 10.60 10.85 6.95
C VAL A 73 9.92 9.70 6.23
N LEU A 74 10.14 8.47 6.70
CA LEU A 74 9.54 7.27 6.12
C LEU A 74 8.01 7.32 6.22
N SER A 75 7.49 7.75 7.37
CA SER A 75 6.04 7.88 7.60
C SER A 75 5.40 8.90 6.68
N ARG A 76 6.02 10.07 6.50
CA ARG A 76 5.52 11.11 5.58
C ARG A 76 5.59 10.66 4.14
N ARG A 77 6.69 10.04 3.72
CA ARG A 77 6.82 9.49 2.37
C ARG A 77 5.76 8.43 2.09
N ALA A 78 5.48 7.55 3.06
CA ALA A 78 4.40 6.58 2.96
C ALA A 78 3.04 7.27 2.85
N ALA A 79 2.76 8.29 3.67
CA ALA A 79 1.52 9.05 3.61
C ALA A 79 1.34 9.79 2.28
N ALA A 80 2.38 10.44 1.76
CA ALA A 80 2.36 11.12 0.46
C ALA A 80 2.09 10.13 -0.68
N THR A 81 2.75 8.97 -0.66
CA THR A 81 2.53 7.90 -1.65
C THR A 81 1.10 7.38 -1.59
N LEU A 82 0.53 7.17 -0.40
CA LEU A 82 -0.86 6.73 -0.25
C LEU A 82 -1.84 7.79 -0.77
N ALA A 83 -1.62 9.07 -0.48
CA ALA A 83 -2.44 10.17 -0.98
C ALA A 83 -2.35 10.32 -2.51
N GLU A 84 -1.20 10.03 -3.12
CA GLU A 84 -1.04 9.97 -4.57
C GLU A 84 -1.81 8.80 -5.18
N LEU A 85 -1.70 7.61 -4.60
CA LEU A 85 -2.42 6.43 -5.06
C LEU A 85 -3.95 6.61 -4.96
N GLU A 86 -4.41 7.28 -3.89
CA GLU A 86 -5.82 7.64 -3.69
C GLU A 86 -6.29 8.65 -4.76
N ARG A 87 -5.53 9.73 -4.99
CA ARG A 87 -5.81 10.71 -6.04
C ARG A 87 -5.81 10.09 -7.44
N ALA A 88 -4.95 9.11 -7.68
CA ALA A 88 -4.86 8.39 -8.94
C ALA A 88 -5.98 7.32 -9.11
N GLY A 89 -6.83 7.09 -8.10
CA GLY A 89 -7.85 6.04 -8.14
C GLY A 89 -7.28 4.62 -8.21
N SER A 90 -6.02 4.43 -7.81
CA SER A 90 -5.34 3.12 -7.84
C SER A 90 -5.61 2.30 -6.59
N LEU A 91 -6.21 2.90 -5.55
CA LEU A 91 -6.60 2.21 -4.33
C LEU A 91 -8.00 1.61 -4.48
N GLY A 92 -8.17 0.37 -4.03
CA GLY A 92 -9.49 -0.27 -3.99
C GLY A 92 -10.40 0.26 -2.88
N ARG A 93 -9.83 0.98 -1.91
CA ARG A 93 -10.50 1.57 -0.73
C ARG A 93 -9.85 2.91 -0.35
N PRO A 94 -10.51 3.75 0.46
CA PRO A 94 -9.87 4.95 1.02
C PRO A 94 -8.60 4.61 1.80
N ALA A 95 -7.58 5.46 1.71
CA ALA A 95 -6.31 5.24 2.40
C ALA A 95 -6.48 5.04 3.92
N GLY A 96 -7.47 5.74 4.50
CA GLY A 96 -7.82 5.63 5.92
C GLY A 96 -8.28 4.24 6.35
N GLU A 97 -8.95 3.48 5.47
CA GLU A 97 -9.42 2.12 5.80
C GLU A 97 -8.24 1.14 5.91
N TYR A 98 -7.29 1.21 4.98
CA TYR A 98 -6.06 0.39 5.05
C TYR A 98 -5.30 0.64 6.34
N LEU A 99 -5.16 1.92 6.75
CA LEU A 99 -4.41 2.29 7.94
C LEU A 99 -5.07 1.85 9.26
N GLN A 100 -6.37 1.50 9.26
CA GLN A 100 -7.02 0.91 10.44
C GLN A 100 -6.62 -0.56 10.65
N GLU A 101 -6.13 -1.23 9.62
CA GLU A 101 -5.77 -2.64 9.68
C GLU A 101 -4.32 -2.83 10.16
N SER A 102 -4.16 -3.49 11.31
CA SER A 102 -2.83 -3.74 11.89
C SER A 102 -1.93 -4.61 11.01
N ALA A 103 -2.51 -5.46 10.15
CA ALA A 103 -1.76 -6.23 9.18
C ALA A 103 -1.11 -5.34 8.11
N PHE A 104 -1.84 -4.31 7.65
CA PHE A 104 -1.32 -3.36 6.68
C PHE A 104 -0.23 -2.46 7.29
N GLN A 105 -0.40 -2.02 8.54
CA GLN A 105 0.61 -1.25 9.25
C GLN A 105 1.95 -2.00 9.34
N LYS A 106 1.92 -3.32 9.60
CA LYS A 106 3.14 -4.15 9.59
C LYS A 106 3.79 -4.19 8.21
N LEU A 107 3.00 -4.33 7.15
CA LEU A 107 3.51 -4.31 5.78
C LEU A 107 4.15 -2.96 5.44
N LEU A 108 3.63 -1.84 5.93
CA LEU A 108 4.24 -0.51 5.74
C LEU A 108 5.61 -0.35 6.42
N CYS A 109 5.88 -1.12 7.49
CA CYS A 109 7.19 -1.11 8.14
C CYS A 109 8.24 -1.91 7.34
N GLU A 110 7.81 -2.86 6.51
CA GLU A 110 8.69 -3.78 5.79
C GLU A 110 8.83 -3.43 4.30
N LEU A 111 7.81 -2.80 3.72
CA LEU A 111 7.69 -2.57 2.28
C LEU A 111 7.34 -1.11 1.97
N PRO A 112 7.74 -0.59 0.79
CA PRO A 112 7.24 0.68 0.29
C PRO A 112 5.71 0.68 0.16
N ALA A 113 5.06 1.81 0.41
CA ALA A 113 3.60 1.93 0.48
C ALA A 113 2.86 1.33 -0.74
N ALA A 114 3.34 1.58 -1.96
CA ALA A 114 2.75 1.02 -3.17
C ALA A 114 2.86 -0.52 -3.25
N ALA A 115 3.94 -1.10 -2.73
CA ALA A 115 4.10 -2.55 -2.65
C ALA A 115 3.23 -3.14 -1.53
N ALA A 116 3.18 -2.48 -0.37
CA ALA A 116 2.34 -2.88 0.76
C ALA A 116 0.87 -2.97 0.36
N VAL A 117 0.33 -1.99 -0.38
CA VAL A 117 -1.06 -2.02 -0.88
C VAL A 117 -1.32 -3.24 -1.76
N ARG A 118 -0.43 -3.53 -2.71
CA ARG A 118 -0.60 -4.68 -3.62
C ARG A 118 -0.58 -6.01 -2.88
N VAL A 119 0.38 -6.19 -1.96
CA VAL A 119 0.49 -7.41 -1.15
C VAL A 119 -0.75 -7.57 -0.27
N PHE A 120 -1.16 -6.49 0.38
CA PHE A 120 -2.32 -6.51 1.27
C PHE A 120 -3.63 -6.86 0.54
N GLU A 121 -3.88 -6.26 -0.63
CA GLU A 121 -5.05 -6.63 -1.45
C GLU A 121 -4.98 -8.08 -1.94
N ALA A 122 -3.80 -8.55 -2.39
CA ALA A 122 -3.61 -9.93 -2.80
C ALA A 122 -3.88 -10.92 -1.65
N GLU A 123 -3.38 -10.64 -0.45
CA GLU A 123 -3.66 -11.44 0.74
C GLU A 123 -5.15 -11.44 1.10
N ARG A 124 -5.81 -10.28 1.01
CA ARG A 124 -7.24 -10.20 1.31
C ARG A 124 -8.07 -11.00 0.32
N MET A 125 -7.79 -10.86 -0.98
CA MET A 125 -8.43 -11.65 -2.03
C MET A 125 -8.20 -13.15 -1.82
N ALA A 126 -6.99 -13.57 -1.46
CA ALA A 126 -6.70 -14.98 -1.15
C ALA A 126 -7.51 -15.48 0.05
N ARG A 127 -7.66 -14.67 1.12
CA ARG A 127 -8.48 -15.01 2.29
C ARG A 127 -9.96 -15.08 1.98
N GLU A 128 -10.48 -14.15 1.16
CA GLU A 128 -11.87 -14.15 0.71
C GLU A 128 -12.16 -15.37 -0.18
N ALA A 129 -11.28 -15.68 -1.13
CA ALA A 129 -11.41 -16.86 -1.98
C ALA A 129 -11.39 -18.16 -1.18
N GLY A 130 -10.53 -18.26 -0.16
CA GLY A 130 -10.48 -19.42 0.75
C GLY A 130 -11.77 -19.60 1.56
N LYS A 131 -12.38 -18.50 2.03
CA LYS A 131 -13.66 -18.55 2.74
C LYS A 131 -14.79 -18.98 1.81
N GLN A 132 -14.85 -18.44 0.60
CA GLN A 132 -15.88 -18.77 -0.38
C GLN A 132 -15.79 -20.25 -0.80
N ALA A 133 -14.58 -20.76 -1.04
CA ALA A 133 -14.37 -22.17 -1.35
C ALA A 133 -14.84 -23.09 -0.21
N GLY A 134 -14.63 -22.68 1.05
CA GLY A 134 -15.14 -23.39 2.23
C GLY A 134 -16.67 -23.43 2.27
N THR A 135 -17.32 -22.29 2.06
CA THR A 135 -18.80 -22.21 2.05
C THR A 135 -19.42 -22.98 0.90
N ASP A 136 -18.81 -22.94 -0.29
CA ASP A 136 -19.31 -23.66 -1.46
C ASP A 136 -19.17 -25.18 -1.25
N ALA A 137 -18.06 -25.64 -0.62
CA ALA A 137 -17.88 -27.03 -0.26
C ALA A 137 -18.93 -27.51 0.76
N GLU A 138 -19.23 -26.69 1.78
CA GLU A 138 -20.29 -26.98 2.76
C GLU A 138 -21.68 -27.08 2.10
N GLN A 139 -21.99 -26.16 1.19
CA GLN A 139 -23.24 -26.18 0.42
C GLN A 139 -23.35 -27.43 -0.45
N ALA A 140 -22.26 -27.83 -1.13
CA ALA A 140 -22.23 -29.04 -1.94
C ALA A 140 -22.45 -30.32 -1.10
N VAL A 141 -21.93 -30.38 0.13
CA VAL A 141 -22.19 -31.49 1.05
C VAL A 141 -23.66 -31.50 1.50
N LEU A 142 -24.23 -30.35 1.84
CA LEU A 142 -25.64 -30.20 2.22
C LEU A 142 -26.59 -30.60 1.08
N GLU A 143 -26.26 -30.23 -0.16
CA GLU A 143 -27.02 -30.61 -1.35
C GLU A 143 -27.01 -32.13 -1.53
N LYS A 144 -25.85 -32.78 -1.38
CA LYS A 144 -25.76 -34.26 -1.42
C LYS A 144 -26.58 -34.93 -0.34
N ILE A 145 -26.62 -34.38 0.88
CA ILE A 145 -27.45 -34.92 1.98
C ILE A 145 -28.94 -34.75 1.67
N ARG A 146 -29.36 -33.59 1.13
CA ARG A 146 -30.74 -33.37 0.69
C ARG A 146 -31.14 -34.32 -0.44
N ALA A 147 -30.28 -34.49 -1.45
CA ALA A 147 -30.50 -35.42 -2.55
C ALA A 147 -30.68 -36.87 -2.05
N ARG A 148 -29.87 -37.30 -1.06
CA ARG A 148 -30.04 -38.61 -0.43
C ARG A 148 -31.34 -38.76 0.36
N ARG A 149 -31.82 -37.69 0.99
CA ARG A 149 -33.10 -37.69 1.72
C ARG A 149 -34.31 -37.71 0.81
N SER A 150 -34.21 -37.16 -0.41
CA SER A 150 -35.29 -37.21 -1.41
C SER A 150 -35.37 -38.55 -2.15
N LEU A 151 -34.37 -39.43 -2.01
CA LEU A 151 -34.45 -40.78 -2.58
C LEU A 151 -35.41 -41.64 -1.75
N PRO A 152 -36.30 -42.41 -2.40
CA PRO A 152 -37.12 -43.40 -1.71
C PRO A 152 -36.24 -44.36 -0.90
N ALA A 153 -36.66 -44.69 0.32
CA ALA A 153 -35.95 -45.66 1.15
C ALA A 153 -35.71 -46.95 0.34
N PRO A 154 -34.48 -47.48 0.31
CA PRO A 154 -34.16 -48.62 -0.54
C PRO A 154 -35.04 -49.81 -0.17
N LEU A 155 -35.96 -50.15 -1.07
CA LEU A 155 -36.82 -51.33 -0.97
C LEU A 155 -36.01 -52.58 -1.35
N ARG A 156 -35.02 -52.98 -0.54
CA ARG A 156 -34.51 -54.36 -0.61
C ARG A 156 -33.64 -54.78 0.58
N ASN A 157 -33.93 -56.00 1.04
CA ASN A 157 -33.27 -56.75 2.09
C ASN A 157 -31.74 -56.77 1.94
N ALA A 158 -31.06 -56.71 3.09
CA ALA A 158 -29.62 -56.78 3.29
C ALA A 158 -28.99 -58.13 2.89
N ALA A 159 -29.15 -58.54 1.64
CA ALA A 159 -28.34 -59.59 1.05
C ALA A 159 -27.14 -58.92 0.36
N PRO A 160 -25.89 -59.15 0.80
CA PRO A 160 -24.74 -58.65 0.07
C PRO A 160 -24.75 -59.27 -1.32
N VAL A 161 -24.83 -58.42 -2.35
CA VAL A 161 -24.51 -58.82 -3.72
C VAL A 161 -23.03 -59.17 -3.68
N SER A 162 -22.68 -60.45 -3.85
CA SER A 162 -21.29 -60.84 -4.04
C SER A 162 -20.78 -60.12 -5.27
N ALA A 163 -19.86 -59.18 -5.10
CA ALA A 163 -19.12 -58.64 -6.23
C ALA A 163 -18.42 -59.84 -6.91
N GLU A 164 -18.68 -60.05 -8.20
CA GLU A 164 -17.87 -60.98 -8.99
C GLU A 164 -16.41 -60.53 -8.87
N GLU A 165 -15.53 -61.49 -8.58
CA GLU A 165 -14.10 -61.20 -8.38
C GLU A 165 -13.51 -60.69 -9.70
N ASP A 166 -12.96 -59.48 -9.67
CA ASP A 166 -12.38 -58.85 -10.85
C ASP A 166 -11.01 -59.46 -11.18
N PHE A 167 -11.04 -60.49 -12.02
CA PHE A 167 -9.83 -61.18 -12.49
C PHE A 167 -8.95 -60.31 -13.40
N ALA A 168 -9.43 -59.17 -13.91
CA ALA A 168 -8.67 -58.33 -14.84
C ALA A 168 -7.65 -57.44 -14.13
N ASN A 169 -7.92 -57.05 -12.88
CA ASN A 169 -7.06 -56.18 -12.07
C ASN A 169 -6.27 -56.92 -10.98
N MET A 170 -6.44 -58.25 -10.89
CA MET A 170 -5.77 -59.07 -9.89
C MET A 170 -4.30 -59.29 -10.27
N SER A 171 -3.39 -59.17 -9.30
CA SER A 171 -1.98 -59.50 -9.53
C SER A 171 -1.79 -61.02 -9.70
N SER A 172 -0.74 -61.42 -10.42
CA SER A 172 -0.47 -62.84 -10.67
C SER A 172 -0.30 -63.67 -9.39
N GLU A 173 0.24 -63.07 -8.31
CA GLU A 173 0.38 -63.73 -7.00
C GLU A 173 -0.95 -63.95 -6.30
N GLU A 174 -1.87 -62.98 -6.40
CA GLU A 174 -3.22 -63.10 -5.85
C GLU A 174 -4.05 -64.12 -6.62
N PHE A 175 -3.88 -64.18 -7.93
CA PHE A 175 -4.54 -65.17 -8.78
C PHE A 175 -4.04 -66.60 -8.51
N GLU A 176 -2.74 -66.79 -8.25
CA GLU A 176 -2.18 -68.07 -7.81
C GLU A 176 -2.77 -68.52 -6.47
N ARG A 177 -2.88 -67.61 -5.49
CA ARG A 177 -3.53 -67.90 -4.19
C ARG A 177 -5.01 -68.22 -4.35
N PHE A 178 -5.70 -67.51 -5.24
CA PHE A 178 -7.09 -67.80 -5.59
C PHE A 178 -7.25 -69.21 -6.18
N LYS A 179 -6.43 -69.55 -7.17
CA LYS A 179 -6.39 -70.90 -7.76
C LYS A 179 -6.10 -71.96 -6.70
N GLN A 180 -5.14 -71.71 -5.82
CA GLN A 180 -4.80 -72.65 -4.75
C GLN A 180 -5.97 -72.87 -3.78
N ARG A 181 -6.72 -71.81 -3.45
CA ARG A 181 -7.84 -71.88 -2.50
C ARG A 181 -9.07 -72.61 -3.04
N TYR A 182 -9.34 -72.51 -4.34
CA TYR A 182 -10.56 -73.05 -4.95
C TYR A 182 -10.36 -74.33 -5.76
N PHE A 183 -9.16 -74.58 -6.27
CA PHE A 183 -8.88 -75.70 -7.17
C PHE A 183 -7.81 -76.68 -6.66
N SER A 184 -7.23 -76.45 -5.47
CA SER A 184 -6.39 -77.47 -4.80
C SER A 184 -7.27 -78.40 -3.97
N ARG A 185 -7.90 -79.36 -4.64
CA ARG A 185 -8.37 -80.61 -4.04
C ARG A 185 -7.77 -81.78 -4.80
#